data_AF-A0A0D2NC58-F1
#
_entry.id   AF-A0A0D2NC58-F1
#
_cell.length_a   1.000
_cell.length_b   1.000
_cell.length_c   1.000
_cell.angle_alpha   90.00
_cell.angle_beta   90.00
_cell.angle_gamma   90.00
#
_symmetry.space_group_name_H-M   'P 1'
#
loop_
_entity.id
_entity.type
_entity.pdbx_description
1 polymer ?
#
loop_
_entity_poly.entity_id
_entity_poly.type
_entity_poly.pdbx_seq_one_letter_code
_entity_poly.pdbx_strand_id
1 'polypeptide(L)'
;MRGQHVPSGAALTASPRGRHLEALAIKNSKWLKDSHLAPLAALGGTLCSLSLRGCGGVGAAKGAPTATVLGALTGLRSLDLSNTGFRSAHLRLRQLSAPLARLTSLSLSGLQLDDAACGGIEELGDLRSLDLSDAVITGGFVEGALGGLTRLTRLALNWCSTGALPVFGSLKALEIDHCRLTDVAHSAHGGEMRLERLSVAHSSVEGIAALALPEVIRASAPVLQELTAPYLINLEPGGGDGYAMQLLPALAGAGQLRTLDLSAATAAPRERRGPVAAAPEPPPLDSLGLSGLTELVFRGCSVGGAALGGILQGLTSLRRLDVSGTLAPPRLGVASGGGGFDDAALRALGSCRLPHLEELDARYNPGLEGRFGGGGGGGGGGDEDGGGAAGGGGAVGAAAAAEEVWRGLAGLRDLRLHDTGVTGRAAVAGLAAALGGSLRRLDIDSMCPASLAALCQHAPGLRSLQVTWGGLTVADLERLLPRLGRLERLELRSQNPLVIDAERLKPLARRLRGGRVVVDGIDVTALVRAEAASGRDQGGQQQPSPQQGRRPSGGGREGLASFDQRLRYARADLKGLQSSPVVAAAAGRVREALLTAGAEEGVGLGILRPDW
;
A
#
# COMPACT_ATOMS: atom_id res chain seq x y z
N MET A 1 11.38 28.23 4.42
CA MET A 1 12.26 29.22 3.76
C MET A 1 13.03 28.53 2.65
N ARG A 2 12.95 29.03 1.40
CA ARG A 2 13.76 28.52 0.28
C ARG A 2 15.11 29.27 0.25
N GLY A 3 16.18 28.59 0.64
CA GLY A 3 17.51 28.72 0.05
C GLY A 3 18.33 30.01 0.19
N GLN A 4 17.87 31.10 0.79
CA GLN A 4 18.70 32.31 0.96
C GLN A 4 18.87 32.67 2.44
N HIS A 5 20.14 32.64 2.87
CA HIS A 5 20.70 32.98 4.18
C HIS A 5 19.99 32.38 5.41
N VAL A 6 20.61 31.36 6.01
CA VAL A 6 20.36 31.05 7.43
C VAL A 6 20.85 32.27 8.21
N PRO A 7 19.98 32.97 8.98
CA PRO A 7 20.40 34.13 9.77
C PRO A 7 21.51 33.72 10.75
N SER A 8 22.51 34.57 10.93
CA SER A 8 23.59 34.32 11.88
C SER A 8 23.03 34.10 13.30
N GLY A 9 23.71 33.32 14.15
CA GLY A 9 23.25 33.07 15.53
C GLY A 9 23.03 34.35 16.35
N ALA A 10 23.78 35.40 16.03
CA ALA A 10 23.57 36.74 16.58
C ALA A 10 22.23 37.36 16.14
N ALA A 11 21.81 37.17 14.89
CA ALA A 11 20.53 37.68 14.37
C ALA A 11 19.31 36.92 14.95
N LEU A 12 19.46 35.62 15.25
CA LEU A 12 18.41 34.83 15.91
C LEU A 12 18.23 35.21 17.39
N THR A 13 19.29 35.62 18.09
CA THR A 13 19.21 36.00 19.51
C THR A 13 18.94 37.48 19.76
N ALA A 14 19.36 38.35 18.83
CA ALA A 14 19.16 39.80 18.92
C ALA A 14 17.75 40.24 18.54
N SER A 15 17.02 39.44 17.74
CA SER A 15 15.61 39.71 17.45
C SER A 15 14.75 39.25 18.63
N PRO A 16 13.88 40.11 19.21
CA PRO A 16 12.95 39.68 20.24
C PRO A 16 12.04 38.53 19.78
N ARG A 17 11.82 38.38 18.47
CA ARG A 17 11.07 37.24 17.89
C ARG A 17 11.80 35.89 17.98
N GLY A 18 13.13 35.88 18.02
CA GLY A 18 13.90 34.63 18.07
C GLY A 18 13.96 34.02 19.46
N ARG A 19 13.76 34.82 20.53
CA ARG A 19 13.63 34.31 21.91
C ARG A 19 12.31 33.58 22.20
N HIS A 20 11.35 33.64 21.28
CA HIS A 20 10.06 32.93 21.38
C HIS A 20 9.97 31.74 20.43
N LEU A 21 11.06 31.36 19.76
CA LEU A 21 11.03 30.23 18.84
C LEU A 21 11.03 28.91 19.64
N GLU A 22 9.85 28.33 19.77
CA GLU A 22 9.65 27.06 20.49
C GLU A 22 9.72 25.83 19.58
N ALA A 23 9.45 25.98 18.28
CA ALA A 23 9.47 24.88 17.32
C ALA A 23 10.16 25.28 16.01
N LEU A 24 11.08 24.42 15.55
CA LEU A 24 11.79 24.59 14.29
C LEU A 24 11.76 23.29 13.49
N ALA A 25 11.25 23.36 12.26
CA ALA A 25 11.24 22.23 11.33
C ALA A 25 11.95 22.59 10.02
N ILE A 26 13.08 21.93 9.75
CA ILE A 26 13.81 22.02 8.49
C ILE A 26 13.87 20.61 7.92
N LYS A 27 13.08 20.34 6.88
CA LYS A 27 12.93 18.99 6.31
C LYS A 27 13.49 18.91 4.90
N ASN A 28 14.04 17.76 4.54
CA ASN A 28 14.51 17.40 3.21
C ASN A 28 15.49 18.41 2.58
N SER A 29 16.31 19.05 3.41
CA SER A 29 17.27 20.07 2.95
C SER A 29 18.63 19.44 2.66
N LYS A 30 18.92 19.23 1.37
CA LYS A 30 20.19 18.65 0.89
C LYS A 30 21.41 19.55 1.15
N TRP A 31 21.19 20.84 1.41
CA TRP A 31 22.24 21.84 1.60
C TRP A 31 22.54 22.11 3.07
N LEU A 32 21.71 21.61 3.98
CA LEU A 32 21.92 21.78 5.41
C LEU A 32 23.07 20.87 5.85
N LYS A 33 24.08 21.47 6.49
CA LYS A 33 25.29 20.82 6.99
C LYS A 33 25.46 21.14 8.47
N ASP A 34 26.32 20.39 9.16
CA ASP A 34 26.60 20.59 10.58
C ASP A 34 27.01 22.02 10.95
N SER A 35 27.83 22.66 10.11
CA SER A 35 28.26 24.05 10.30
C SER A 35 27.10 25.05 10.32
N HIS A 36 25.97 24.73 9.68
CA HIS A 36 24.79 25.59 9.64
C HIS A 36 23.96 25.52 10.93
N LEU A 37 24.24 24.58 11.82
CA LEU A 37 23.47 24.38 13.05
C LEU A 37 24.04 25.15 14.25
N ALA A 38 25.29 25.62 14.19
CA ALA A 38 25.90 26.40 15.27
C ALA A 38 25.02 27.55 15.82
N PRO A 39 24.28 28.32 14.98
CA PRO A 39 23.33 29.32 15.46
C PRO A 39 22.24 28.81 16.41
N LEU A 40 21.85 27.53 16.32
CA LEU A 40 20.77 26.96 17.13
C LEU A 40 21.13 26.83 18.60
N ALA A 41 22.41 26.66 18.95
CA ALA A 41 22.85 26.55 20.34
C ALA A 41 22.39 27.74 21.20
N ALA A 42 22.21 28.90 20.58
CA ALA A 42 21.77 30.11 21.23
C ALA A 42 20.26 30.11 21.61
N LEU A 43 19.49 29.12 21.12
CA LEU A 43 18.08 28.90 21.42
C LEU A 43 17.87 27.85 22.53
N GLY A 44 18.94 27.51 23.26
CA GLY A 44 18.99 26.31 24.08
C GLY A 44 17.93 26.18 25.17
N GLY A 45 17.45 27.30 25.70
CA GLY A 45 16.41 27.35 26.73
C GLY A 45 14.98 27.56 26.19
N THR A 46 14.80 27.87 24.91
CA THR A 46 13.50 28.26 24.35
C THR A 46 12.96 27.23 23.36
N LEU A 47 13.85 26.53 22.64
CA LEU A 47 13.45 25.57 21.63
C LEU A 47 12.98 24.26 22.28
N CYS A 48 11.70 23.95 22.10
CA CYS A 48 11.04 22.75 22.62
C CYS A 48 10.92 21.64 21.55
N SER A 49 10.91 21.98 20.26
CA SER A 49 10.80 21.01 19.17
C SER A 49 11.77 21.32 18.03
N LEU A 50 12.53 20.32 17.61
CA LEU A 50 13.44 20.40 16.47
C LEU A 50 13.24 19.19 15.54
N SER A 51 12.96 19.43 14.27
CA SER A 51 12.95 18.39 13.23
C SER A 51 13.93 18.77 12.12
N LEU A 52 14.89 17.88 11.88
CA LEU A 52 15.90 17.95 10.81
C LEU A 52 15.70 16.83 9.77
N ARG A 53 14.51 16.22 9.74
CA ARG A 53 14.20 15.03 8.93
C ARG A 53 14.65 15.16 7.47
N GLY A 54 15.36 14.16 6.96
CA GLY A 54 15.80 14.12 5.56
C GLY A 54 16.92 15.11 5.21
N CYS A 55 17.55 15.75 6.20
CA CYS A 55 18.70 16.62 5.99
C CYS A 55 20.01 15.81 6.00
N GLY A 56 20.28 15.06 4.94
CA GLY A 56 21.41 14.12 4.87
C GLY A 56 22.81 14.74 5.02
N GLY A 57 22.96 16.08 4.93
CA GLY A 57 24.23 16.76 5.20
C GLY A 57 24.48 17.03 6.69
N VAL A 58 23.49 16.82 7.56
CA VAL A 58 23.60 16.92 9.03
C VAL A 58 23.99 15.56 9.61
N GLY A 59 24.99 15.51 10.48
CA GLY A 59 25.51 14.30 11.13
C GLY A 59 26.54 13.53 10.28
N ALA A 60 26.82 14.01 9.07
CA ALA A 60 27.71 13.35 8.11
C ALA A 60 29.19 13.73 8.29
N ALA A 61 29.50 14.87 8.92
CA ALA A 61 30.88 15.30 9.10
C ALA A 61 31.58 14.52 10.22
N LYS A 62 32.90 14.31 10.07
CA LYS A 62 33.75 13.78 11.15
C LYS A 62 34.01 14.88 12.18
N GLY A 63 33.98 14.52 13.45
CA GLY A 63 33.91 15.46 14.57
C GLY A 63 32.46 15.72 14.92
N ALA A 64 32.13 15.94 16.19
CA ALA A 64 30.76 15.90 16.69
C ALA A 64 30.07 17.29 16.85
N PRO A 65 30.27 18.31 15.98
CA PRO A 65 29.79 19.66 16.25
C PRO A 65 28.26 19.71 16.35
N THR A 66 27.55 18.85 15.62
CA THR A 66 26.09 18.76 15.73
C THR A 66 25.65 18.16 17.06
N ALA A 67 26.34 17.15 17.59
CA ALA A 67 26.03 16.63 18.92
C ALA A 67 26.24 17.72 20.00
N THR A 68 27.31 18.52 19.89
CA THR A 68 27.52 19.66 20.80
C THR A 68 26.40 20.69 20.71
N VAL A 69 25.96 21.04 19.49
CA VAL A 69 24.82 21.95 19.30
C VAL A 69 23.54 21.38 19.91
N LEU A 70 23.24 20.09 19.67
CA LEU A 70 22.08 19.43 20.24
C LEU A 70 22.13 19.41 21.77
N GLY A 71 23.30 19.16 22.36
CA GLY A 71 23.50 19.20 23.82
C GLY A 71 23.28 20.58 24.44
N ALA A 72 23.37 21.67 23.67
CA ALA A 72 23.01 23.00 24.16
C ALA A 72 21.48 23.22 24.22
N LEU A 73 20.70 22.41 23.52
CA LEU A 73 19.24 22.53 23.39
C LEU A 73 18.47 21.87 24.55
N THR A 74 18.82 22.27 25.78
CA THR A 74 18.28 21.69 27.03
C THR A 74 16.75 21.81 27.22
N GLY A 75 16.11 22.71 26.47
CA GLY A 75 14.65 22.88 26.45
C GLY A 75 13.89 21.84 25.62
N LEU A 76 14.57 21.00 24.83
CA LEU A 76 13.91 20.11 23.87
C LEU A 76 13.03 19.05 24.53
N ARG A 77 11.83 18.93 24.00
CA ARG A 77 10.84 17.88 24.30
C ARG A 77 10.59 16.94 23.14
N SER A 78 10.85 17.40 21.91
CA SER A 78 10.69 16.62 20.68
C SER A 78 11.89 16.83 19.75
N LEU A 79 12.52 15.73 19.36
CA LEU A 79 13.67 15.72 18.45
C LEU A 79 13.46 14.68 17.34
N ASP A 80 13.52 15.12 16.10
CA ASP A 80 13.41 14.26 14.92
C ASP A 80 14.65 14.44 14.03
N LEU A 81 15.49 13.42 14.02
CA LEU A 81 16.71 13.34 13.22
C LEU A 81 16.59 12.29 12.10
N SER A 82 15.37 11.82 11.81
CA SER A 82 15.17 10.72 10.87
C SER A 82 15.73 11.01 9.48
N ASN A 83 16.36 10.01 8.85
CA ASN A 83 16.95 10.11 7.51
C ASN A 83 17.96 11.28 7.36
N THR A 84 18.72 11.58 8.41
CA THR A 84 19.88 12.49 8.35
C THR A 84 21.16 11.69 8.08
N GLY A 85 22.31 12.36 8.04
CA GLY A 85 23.62 11.73 7.80
C GLY A 85 24.27 11.11 9.05
N PHE A 86 23.57 11.08 10.20
CA PHE A 86 24.07 10.41 11.39
C PHE A 86 24.26 8.91 11.16
N ARG A 87 25.30 8.37 11.80
CA ARG A 87 25.66 6.94 11.84
C ARG A 87 26.18 6.59 13.23
N SER A 88 26.31 5.30 13.55
CA SER A 88 26.80 4.85 14.87
C SER A 88 28.13 5.45 15.31
N ALA A 89 29.02 5.74 14.35
CA ALA A 89 30.32 6.35 14.64
C ALA A 89 30.22 7.82 15.09
N HIS A 90 29.13 8.52 14.76
CA HIS A 90 29.01 9.97 14.92
C HIS A 90 27.97 10.39 15.96
N LEU A 91 26.99 9.54 16.24
CA LEU A 91 25.96 9.78 17.25
C LEU A 91 26.19 8.86 18.46
N ARG A 92 26.37 9.46 19.64
CA ARG A 92 26.42 8.76 20.93
C ARG A 92 25.37 9.35 21.85
N LEU A 93 24.23 8.68 22.00
CA LEU A 93 23.12 9.20 22.80
C LEU A 93 23.50 9.44 24.25
N ARG A 94 24.41 8.65 24.83
CA ARG A 94 24.94 8.85 26.18
C ARG A 94 25.52 10.24 26.45
N GLN A 95 26.03 10.92 25.42
CA GLN A 95 26.53 12.30 25.57
C GLN A 95 25.40 13.33 25.53
N LEU A 96 24.23 12.94 25.00
CA LEU A 96 23.07 13.79 24.81
C LEU A 96 21.96 13.51 25.83
N SER A 97 22.01 12.39 26.54
CA SER A 97 20.97 11.97 27.48
C SER A 97 20.78 12.96 28.63
N ALA A 98 21.87 13.36 29.30
CA ALA A 98 21.82 14.34 30.38
C ALA A 98 21.28 15.72 29.93
N PRO A 99 21.81 16.36 28.86
CA PRO A 99 21.28 17.66 28.43
C PRO A 99 19.86 17.57 27.86
N LEU A 100 19.46 16.42 27.29
CA LEU A 100 18.16 16.22 26.67
C LEU A 100 17.19 15.42 27.54
N ALA A 101 17.39 15.41 28.87
CA ALA A 101 16.59 14.63 29.82
C ALA A 101 15.08 14.93 29.80
N ARG A 102 14.67 16.07 29.22
CA ARG A 102 13.26 16.49 29.05
C ARG A 102 12.60 15.97 27.77
N LEU A 103 13.30 15.17 26.97
CA LEU A 103 12.75 14.60 25.75
C LEU A 103 11.59 13.66 26.07
N THR A 104 10.49 13.90 25.36
CA THR A 104 9.28 13.08 25.40
C THR A 104 9.05 12.35 24.08
N SER A 105 9.66 12.82 23.00
CA SER A 105 9.57 12.23 21.66
C SER A 105 10.93 12.30 20.96
N LEU A 106 11.41 11.14 20.49
CA LEU A 106 12.67 10.99 19.78
C LEU A 106 12.47 10.10 18.56
N SER A 107 12.82 10.58 17.36
CA SER A 107 12.88 9.77 16.15
C SER A 107 14.29 9.79 15.57
N LEU A 108 14.86 8.59 15.42
CA LEU A 108 16.17 8.30 14.88
C LEU A 108 16.08 7.32 13.70
N SER A 109 14.91 7.23 13.06
CA SER A 109 14.67 6.29 11.98
C SER A 109 15.58 6.53 10.77
N GLY A 110 16.09 5.46 10.16
CA GLY A 110 16.89 5.51 8.93
C GLY A 110 18.31 6.00 9.14
N LEU A 111 18.88 5.78 10.33
CA LEU A 111 20.23 6.24 10.71
C LEU A 111 21.26 5.11 10.86
N GLN A 112 20.89 3.84 10.61
CA GLN A 112 21.78 2.67 10.73
C GLN A 112 22.56 2.65 12.06
N LEU A 113 21.86 2.89 13.17
CA LEU A 113 22.45 2.96 14.50
C LEU A 113 22.61 1.56 15.11
N ASP A 114 23.65 1.34 15.91
CA ASP A 114 23.84 0.13 16.71
C ASP A 114 23.55 0.38 18.21
N ASP A 115 23.56 -0.68 19.01
CA ASP A 115 23.36 -0.61 20.47
C ASP A 115 24.29 0.41 21.14
N ALA A 116 25.54 0.51 20.68
CA ALA A 116 26.55 1.37 21.29
C ALA A 116 26.31 2.85 20.96
N ALA A 117 25.73 3.15 19.81
CA ALA A 117 25.28 4.49 19.42
C ALA A 117 24.05 4.93 20.21
N CYS A 118 23.13 3.99 20.42
CA CYS A 118 21.88 4.20 21.16
C CYS A 118 22.05 4.10 22.69
N GLY A 119 23.19 3.64 23.19
CA GLY A 119 23.46 3.54 24.63
C GLY A 119 23.26 4.88 25.36
N GLY A 120 22.72 4.82 26.58
CA GLY A 120 22.30 5.99 27.37
C GLY A 120 20.87 6.45 27.08
N ILE A 121 20.14 5.78 26.18
CA ILE A 121 18.72 6.08 25.94
C ILE A 121 17.87 5.85 27.20
N GLU A 122 18.25 4.89 28.03
CA GLU A 122 17.61 4.53 29.30
C GLU A 122 17.60 5.71 30.31
N GLU A 123 18.51 6.67 30.15
CA GLU A 123 18.57 7.88 30.98
C GLU A 123 17.50 8.93 30.57
N LEU A 124 16.87 8.78 29.39
CA LEU A 124 15.77 9.61 28.93
C LEU A 124 14.43 9.16 29.54
N GLY A 125 14.34 9.17 30.87
CA GLY A 125 13.19 8.60 31.60
C GLY A 125 11.82 9.24 31.31
N ASP A 126 11.79 10.43 30.71
CA ASP A 126 10.56 11.13 30.29
C ASP A 126 10.05 10.74 28.89
N LEU A 127 10.77 9.86 28.18
CA LEU A 127 10.45 9.50 26.81
C LEU A 127 9.12 8.74 26.72
N ARG A 128 8.23 9.21 25.85
CA ARG A 128 6.89 8.64 25.61
C ARG A 128 6.76 8.04 24.22
N SER A 129 7.53 8.54 23.26
CA SER A 129 7.54 8.06 21.87
C SER A 129 8.98 7.92 21.40
N LEU A 130 9.31 6.72 20.92
CA LEU A 130 10.62 6.38 20.38
C LEU A 130 10.47 5.68 19.05
N ASP A 131 11.22 6.14 18.05
CA ASP A 131 11.32 5.50 16.75
C ASP A 131 12.79 5.25 16.42
N LEU A 132 13.15 3.97 16.37
CA LEU A 132 14.47 3.45 16.01
C LEU A 132 14.40 2.62 14.73
N SER A 133 13.38 2.81 13.88
CA SER A 133 13.22 2.00 12.67
C SER A 133 14.47 2.08 11.76
N ASP A 134 14.87 0.97 11.16
CA ASP A 134 16.11 0.85 10.37
C ASP A 134 17.38 1.10 11.22
N ALA A 135 17.39 0.49 12.42
CA ALA A 135 18.55 0.39 13.30
C ALA A 135 18.98 -1.08 13.51
N VAL A 136 20.27 -1.26 13.73
CA VAL A 136 20.91 -2.55 14.00
C VAL A 136 21.02 -2.75 15.51
N ILE A 137 19.86 -2.83 16.17
CA ILE A 137 19.78 -3.06 17.62
C ILE A 137 19.54 -4.53 17.95
N THR A 138 20.08 -5.01 19.07
CA THR A 138 19.95 -6.40 19.53
C THR A 138 18.84 -6.58 20.55
N GLY A 139 18.44 -7.84 20.79
CA GLY A 139 17.41 -8.17 21.78
C GLY A 139 17.81 -7.79 23.20
N GLY A 140 19.10 -7.95 23.53
CA GLY A 140 19.64 -7.52 24.83
C GLY A 140 19.55 -6.01 25.03
N PHE A 141 19.69 -5.21 23.97
CA PHE A 141 19.46 -3.77 24.04
C PHE A 141 17.98 -3.42 24.25
N VAL A 142 17.08 -4.13 23.56
CA VAL A 142 15.64 -3.95 23.76
C VAL A 142 15.26 -4.28 25.21
N GLU A 143 15.68 -5.42 25.73
CA GLU A 143 15.38 -5.85 27.10
C GLU A 143 16.00 -4.91 28.16
N GLY A 144 17.29 -4.58 28.01
CA GLY A 144 18.01 -3.76 28.98
C GLY A 144 17.67 -2.27 28.89
N ALA A 145 18.04 -1.63 27.78
CA ALA A 145 17.96 -0.18 27.65
C ALA A 145 16.53 0.31 27.43
N LEU A 146 15.78 -0.33 26.51
CA LEU A 146 14.40 0.09 26.23
C LEU A 146 13.43 -0.36 27.33
N GLY A 147 13.66 -1.53 27.95
CA GLY A 147 12.88 -2.00 29.10
C GLY A 147 12.96 -1.12 30.36
N GLY A 148 13.97 -0.23 30.43
CA GLY A 148 14.09 0.80 31.46
C GLY A 148 13.18 2.01 31.28
N LEU A 149 12.63 2.22 30.07
CA LEU A 149 11.83 3.40 29.73
C LEU A 149 10.37 3.26 30.17
N THR A 150 10.12 3.37 31.48
CA THR A 150 8.79 3.15 32.10
C THR A 150 7.67 4.09 31.63
N ARG A 151 7.99 5.22 31.00
CA ARG A 151 7.01 6.17 30.44
C ARG A 151 6.78 5.98 28.95
N LEU A 152 7.46 5.02 28.32
CA LEU A 152 7.37 4.80 26.89
C LEU A 152 6.02 4.20 26.51
N THR A 153 5.27 4.91 25.68
CA THR A 153 3.93 4.50 25.23
C THR A 153 3.87 4.15 23.76
N ARG A 154 4.83 4.62 22.95
CA ARG A 154 4.93 4.33 21.53
C ARG A 154 6.36 3.94 21.19
N LEU A 155 6.51 2.78 20.55
CA LEU A 155 7.79 2.24 20.13
C LEU A 155 7.68 1.73 18.70
N ALA A 156 8.55 2.24 17.82
CA ALA A 156 8.71 1.75 16.46
C ALA A 156 10.12 1.20 16.26
N LEU A 157 10.19 -0.07 15.88
CA LEU A 157 11.41 -0.86 15.64
C LEU A 157 11.35 -1.52 14.25
N ASN A 158 10.68 -0.88 13.28
CA ASN A 158 10.51 -1.46 11.95
C ASN A 158 11.87 -1.66 11.28
N TRP A 159 12.06 -2.76 10.55
CA TRP A 159 13.33 -3.09 9.89
C TRP A 159 14.53 -3.21 10.84
N CYS A 160 14.30 -3.60 12.11
CA CYS A 160 15.38 -3.82 13.07
C CYS A 160 15.74 -5.30 13.22
N SER A 161 16.98 -5.57 13.58
CA SER A 161 17.50 -6.92 13.87
C SER A 161 17.30 -7.34 15.34
N THR A 162 16.22 -6.90 15.97
CA THR A 162 16.05 -7.03 17.44
C THR A 162 16.08 -8.47 17.91
N GLY A 163 15.58 -9.43 17.13
CA GLY A 163 15.45 -10.82 17.58
C GLY A 163 14.42 -11.04 18.69
N ALA A 164 13.91 -9.98 19.33
CA ALA A 164 13.03 -10.05 20.49
C ALA A 164 11.78 -9.17 20.33
N LEU A 165 10.63 -9.71 20.73
CA LEU A 165 9.36 -9.02 20.84
C LEU A 165 9.32 -8.22 22.16
N PRO A 166 9.23 -6.87 22.15
CA PRO A 166 9.17 -6.08 23.37
C PRO A 166 7.81 -6.23 24.07
N VAL A 167 7.84 -6.76 25.29
CA VAL A 167 6.68 -6.96 26.16
C VAL A 167 6.81 -6.00 27.35
N PHE A 168 6.50 -4.72 27.09
CA PHE A 168 6.59 -3.65 28.09
C PHE A 168 5.20 -3.19 28.52
N GLY A 169 4.93 -3.19 29.83
CA GLY A 169 3.61 -2.85 30.37
C GLY A 169 3.17 -1.39 30.12
N SER A 170 4.10 -0.49 29.80
CA SER A 170 3.81 0.92 29.50
C SER A 170 3.37 1.19 28.06
N LEU A 171 3.63 0.25 27.14
CA LEU A 171 3.38 0.46 25.72
C LEU A 171 1.89 0.44 25.39
N LYS A 172 1.50 1.39 24.55
CA LYS A 172 0.17 1.51 23.93
C LYS A 172 0.23 1.29 22.42
N ALA A 173 1.35 1.60 21.77
CA ALA A 173 1.56 1.33 20.36
C ALA A 173 2.93 0.70 20.13
N LEU A 174 2.94 -0.43 19.43
CA LEU A 174 4.14 -1.14 19.03
C LEU A 174 4.11 -1.39 17.52
N GLU A 175 5.14 -0.92 16.84
CA GLU A 175 5.39 -1.20 15.41
C GLU A 175 6.72 -1.95 15.31
N ILE A 176 6.68 -3.21 14.84
CA ILE A 176 7.85 -4.07 14.69
C ILE A 176 7.76 -4.84 13.37
N ASP A 177 7.51 -4.08 12.31
CA ASP A 177 7.37 -4.58 10.96
C ASP A 177 8.74 -4.98 10.39
N HIS A 178 8.76 -5.91 9.43
CA HIS A 178 9.98 -6.37 8.75
C HIS A 178 11.09 -6.84 9.71
N CYS A 179 10.70 -7.50 10.81
CA CYS A 179 11.62 -8.00 11.82
C CYS A 179 11.58 -9.53 11.91
N ARG A 180 12.70 -10.13 12.35
CA ARG A 180 12.74 -11.54 12.75
C ARG A 180 12.73 -11.62 14.27
N LEU A 181 11.71 -12.27 14.82
CA LEU A 181 11.46 -12.37 16.26
C LEU A 181 11.59 -13.83 16.68
N THR A 182 12.56 -14.14 17.53
CA THR A 182 12.80 -15.49 18.07
C THR A 182 12.53 -15.57 19.56
N ASP A 183 12.64 -14.43 20.25
CA ASP A 183 12.54 -14.32 21.70
C ASP A 183 11.61 -13.18 22.13
N VAL A 184 11.50 -12.96 23.44
CA VAL A 184 10.77 -11.86 24.06
C VAL A 184 11.72 -11.00 24.90
N ALA A 185 11.49 -9.70 24.89
CA ALA A 185 12.20 -8.75 25.75
C ALA A 185 11.21 -8.22 26.79
N HIS A 186 11.41 -8.59 28.06
CA HIS A 186 10.56 -8.12 29.15
C HIS A 186 11.11 -6.83 29.76
N SER A 187 10.22 -5.92 30.18
CA SER A 187 10.64 -4.83 31.04
C SER A 187 10.81 -5.33 32.46
N ALA A 188 11.88 -4.91 33.14
CA ALA A 188 12.06 -5.14 34.58
C ALA A 188 10.93 -4.54 35.42
N HIS A 189 10.27 -3.52 34.87
CA HIS A 189 9.10 -2.87 35.44
C HIS A 189 7.85 -3.61 34.96
N GLY A 190 7.34 -4.51 35.80
CA GLY A 190 6.17 -5.33 35.50
C GLY A 190 4.91 -4.51 35.18
N GLY A 191 3.96 -5.14 34.52
CA GLY A 191 2.67 -4.56 34.17
C GLY A 191 2.01 -5.37 33.06
N GLU A 192 0.68 -5.44 33.06
CA GLU A 192 -0.06 -6.04 31.96
C GLU A 192 0.11 -5.19 30.70
N MET A 193 0.59 -5.82 29.63
CA MET A 193 0.69 -5.17 28.33
C MET A 193 -0.70 -4.89 27.78
N ARG A 194 -0.97 -3.63 27.43
CA ARG A 194 -2.27 -3.17 26.93
C ARG A 194 -2.08 -2.28 25.71
N LEU A 195 -1.79 -2.92 24.58
CA LEU A 195 -1.62 -2.24 23.31
C LEU A 195 -2.96 -1.77 22.76
N GLU A 196 -3.05 -0.49 22.45
CA GLU A 196 -4.10 0.10 21.61
C GLU A 196 -3.80 -0.18 20.13
N ARG A 197 -2.52 -0.30 19.73
CA ARG A 197 -2.09 -0.56 18.35
C ARG A 197 -0.90 -1.52 18.28
N LEU A 198 -0.99 -2.52 17.40
CA LEU A 198 0.08 -3.48 17.15
C LEU A 198 0.28 -3.68 15.64
N SER A 199 1.50 -3.46 15.17
CA SER A 199 1.92 -3.81 13.82
C SER A 199 3.12 -4.77 13.85
N VAL A 200 2.97 -5.89 13.16
CA VAL A 200 3.97 -6.96 12.97
C VAL A 200 4.04 -7.36 11.49
N ALA A 201 3.80 -6.40 10.60
CA ALA A 201 3.73 -6.60 9.16
C ALA A 201 5.06 -7.11 8.61
N HIS A 202 5.02 -8.08 7.70
CA HIS A 202 6.21 -8.65 7.05
C HIS A 202 7.28 -9.17 8.01
N SER A 203 6.87 -9.53 9.23
CA SER A 203 7.76 -10.09 10.23
C SER A 203 7.70 -11.62 10.23
N SER A 204 8.74 -12.25 10.74
CA SER A 204 8.78 -13.69 10.96
C SER A 204 8.92 -13.98 12.45
N VAL A 205 8.06 -14.82 13.00
CA VAL A 205 8.12 -15.25 14.41
C VAL A 205 8.57 -16.71 14.52
N GLU A 206 9.39 -16.99 15.53
CA GLU A 206 9.92 -18.31 15.88
C GLU A 206 10.08 -18.40 17.40
N GLY A 207 10.34 -19.60 17.90
CA GLY A 207 10.72 -19.84 19.29
C GLY A 207 9.70 -19.28 20.29
N ILE A 208 10.20 -18.55 21.27
CA ILE A 208 9.39 -17.99 22.35
C ILE A 208 8.47 -16.88 21.81
N ALA A 209 8.92 -16.11 20.82
CA ALA A 209 8.11 -15.04 20.21
C ALA A 209 6.82 -15.59 19.58
N ALA A 210 6.88 -16.76 18.94
CA ALA A 210 5.72 -17.41 18.33
C ALA A 210 4.66 -17.88 19.37
N LEU A 211 5.08 -18.14 20.60
CA LEU A 211 4.19 -18.46 21.72
C LEU A 211 3.68 -17.20 22.43
N ALA A 212 4.50 -16.16 22.48
CA ALA A 212 4.19 -14.93 23.21
C ALA A 212 3.26 -13.98 22.45
N LEU A 213 3.36 -13.90 21.12
CA LEU A 213 2.56 -12.95 20.33
C LEU A 213 1.03 -13.13 20.52
N PRO A 214 0.47 -14.36 20.49
CA PRO A 214 -0.96 -14.56 20.79
C PRO A 214 -1.34 -14.10 22.21
N GLU A 215 -0.48 -14.30 23.20
CA GLU A 215 -0.73 -13.87 24.58
C GLU A 215 -0.65 -12.34 24.72
N VAL A 216 0.24 -11.68 23.99
CA VAL A 216 0.30 -10.21 23.90
C VAL A 216 -1.00 -9.65 23.30
N ILE A 217 -1.50 -10.28 22.24
CA ILE A 217 -2.77 -9.89 21.60
C ILE A 217 -3.93 -10.13 22.56
N ARG A 218 -3.98 -11.28 23.23
CA ARG A 218 -5.02 -11.63 24.21
C ARG A 218 -5.06 -10.63 25.37
N ALA A 219 -3.90 -10.28 25.93
CA ALA A 219 -3.79 -9.28 27.00
C ALA A 219 -4.23 -7.89 26.54
N SER A 220 -3.97 -7.55 25.28
CA SER A 220 -4.31 -6.25 24.69
C SER A 220 -5.74 -6.15 24.17
N ALA A 221 -6.42 -7.29 23.92
CA ALA A 221 -7.71 -7.37 23.25
C ALA A 221 -8.75 -6.33 23.76
N PRO A 222 -8.97 -6.13 25.09
CA PRO A 222 -9.99 -5.20 25.56
C PRO A 222 -9.81 -3.72 25.16
N VAL A 223 -8.57 -3.32 24.83
CA VAL A 223 -8.21 -1.94 24.45
C VAL A 223 -7.67 -1.83 23.02
N LEU A 224 -7.43 -2.95 22.35
CA LEU A 224 -6.84 -2.99 21.02
C LEU A 224 -7.79 -2.35 19.99
N GLN A 225 -7.29 -1.37 19.26
CA GLN A 225 -8.00 -0.61 18.23
C GLN A 225 -7.52 -0.98 16.82
N GLU A 226 -6.22 -1.28 16.67
CA GLU A 226 -5.61 -1.61 15.39
C GLU A 226 -4.68 -2.82 15.53
N LEU A 227 -4.89 -3.84 14.69
CA LEU A 227 -3.97 -4.95 14.50
C LEU A 227 -3.61 -5.09 13.02
N THR A 228 -2.32 -5.01 12.72
CA THR A 228 -1.77 -5.13 11.37
C THR A 228 -0.70 -6.20 11.35
N ALA A 229 -1.00 -7.34 10.71
CA ALA A 229 -0.09 -8.47 10.57
C ALA A 229 -0.04 -9.04 9.13
N PRO A 230 0.02 -8.20 8.08
CA PRO A 230 0.12 -8.70 6.71
C PRO A 230 1.47 -9.39 6.51
N TYR A 231 1.48 -10.52 5.81
CA TYR A 231 2.69 -11.33 5.55
C TYR A 231 3.44 -11.79 6.82
N LEU A 232 2.75 -11.88 7.96
CA LEU A 232 3.31 -12.47 9.16
C LEU A 232 3.46 -13.99 8.98
N ILE A 233 4.67 -14.48 9.11
CA ILE A 233 4.99 -15.92 9.00
C ILE A 233 5.47 -16.45 10.34
N ASN A 234 5.12 -17.70 10.68
CA ASN A 234 5.76 -18.43 11.77
C ASN A 234 6.66 -19.51 11.17
N LEU A 235 7.93 -19.51 11.51
CA LEU A 235 8.91 -20.43 10.93
C LEU A 235 9.10 -21.71 11.76
N GLU A 236 8.34 -21.89 12.85
CA GLU A 236 8.28 -23.14 13.61
C GLU A 236 7.80 -24.34 12.76
N PRO A 237 8.20 -25.59 13.10
CA PRO A 237 7.70 -26.79 12.44
C PRO A 237 6.17 -26.91 12.55
N GLY A 238 5.46 -26.55 11.48
CA GLY A 238 3.99 -26.51 11.44
C GLY A 238 3.38 -25.11 11.55
N GLY A 239 4.20 -24.09 11.84
CA GLY A 239 3.82 -22.67 11.92
C GLY A 239 3.69 -21.96 10.57
N GLY A 240 3.72 -22.68 9.45
CA GLY A 240 3.87 -22.11 8.10
C GLY A 240 2.86 -21.05 7.69
N ASP A 241 2.89 -20.67 6.42
CA ASP A 241 2.09 -19.61 5.82
C ASP A 241 0.58 -19.78 6.16
N GLY A 242 0.13 -19.09 7.21
CA GLY A 242 -1.07 -19.48 7.97
C GLY A 242 -1.20 -18.76 9.31
N TYR A 243 -0.07 -18.38 9.89
CA TYR A 243 0.01 -17.97 11.29
C TYR A 243 -0.83 -16.75 11.66
N ALA A 244 -0.93 -15.74 10.80
CA ALA A 244 -1.78 -14.58 11.09
C ALA A 244 -3.27 -14.96 11.31
N MET A 245 -3.79 -15.99 10.63
CA MET A 245 -5.14 -16.49 10.89
C MET A 245 -5.25 -17.24 12.22
N GLN A 246 -4.16 -17.86 12.69
CA GLN A 246 -4.09 -18.51 14.00
C GLN A 246 -4.13 -17.51 15.16
N LEU A 247 -3.97 -16.20 14.90
CA LEU A 247 -4.11 -15.15 15.89
C LEU A 247 -5.58 -14.77 16.17
N LEU A 248 -6.52 -15.18 15.33
CA LEU A 248 -7.94 -14.84 15.50
C LEU A 248 -8.51 -15.21 16.87
N PRO A 249 -8.27 -16.42 17.44
CA PRO A 249 -8.74 -16.75 18.79
C PRO A 249 -8.22 -15.81 19.88
N ALA A 250 -7.04 -15.20 19.70
CA ALA A 250 -6.47 -14.26 20.65
C ALA A 250 -7.22 -12.91 20.66
N LEU A 251 -8.00 -12.60 19.63
CA LEU A 251 -8.82 -11.39 19.55
C LEU A 251 -10.17 -11.50 20.29
N ALA A 252 -10.42 -12.62 20.97
CA ALA A 252 -11.63 -12.78 21.77
C ALA A 252 -11.78 -11.65 22.80
N GLY A 253 -12.88 -10.91 22.73
CA GLY A 253 -13.14 -9.75 23.60
C GLY A 253 -12.60 -8.42 23.09
N ALA A 254 -12.07 -8.36 21.85
CA ALA A 254 -11.55 -7.12 21.25
C ALA A 254 -12.66 -6.20 20.69
N GLY A 255 -13.60 -5.79 21.54
CA GLY A 255 -14.73 -4.93 21.15
C GLY A 255 -14.34 -3.50 20.72
N GLN A 256 -13.13 -3.06 21.05
CA GLN A 256 -12.59 -1.76 20.61
C GLN A 256 -11.88 -1.82 19.26
N LEU A 257 -11.68 -3.02 18.69
CA LEU A 257 -10.98 -3.19 17.42
C LEU A 257 -11.75 -2.49 16.30
N ARG A 258 -11.04 -1.68 15.52
CA ARG A 258 -11.57 -0.91 14.38
C ARG A 258 -10.95 -1.36 13.07
N THR A 259 -9.66 -1.70 13.08
CA THR A 259 -8.92 -2.12 11.91
C THR A 259 -8.23 -3.45 12.17
N LEU A 260 -8.46 -4.42 11.30
CA LEU A 260 -7.81 -5.72 11.29
C LEU A 260 -7.28 -6.02 9.89
N ASP A 261 -5.95 -6.12 9.77
CA ASP A 261 -5.27 -6.53 8.54
C ASP A 261 -4.48 -7.81 8.79
N LEU A 262 -4.93 -8.91 8.18
CA LEU A 262 -4.29 -10.22 8.21
C LEU A 262 -3.91 -10.68 6.79
N SER A 263 -3.56 -9.73 5.90
CA SER A 263 -3.24 -10.04 4.50
C SER A 263 -2.12 -11.05 4.34
N ALA A 264 -2.18 -11.85 3.28
CA ALA A 264 -1.20 -12.84 2.87
C ALA A 264 -0.85 -13.85 3.96
N ALA A 265 -1.75 -14.05 4.91
CA ALA A 265 -1.63 -15.02 5.98
C ALA A 265 -1.71 -16.47 5.48
N THR A 266 -1.69 -16.76 4.18
CA THR A 266 -1.85 -18.12 3.63
C THR A 266 -1.22 -18.22 2.24
N ALA A 267 0.10 -18.23 2.15
CA ALA A 267 0.77 -18.73 0.97
C ALA A 267 1.14 -20.20 1.22
N ALA A 268 0.20 -21.15 1.13
CA ALA A 268 0.48 -22.59 1.34
C ALA A 268 1.92 -22.96 0.94
N PRO A 269 2.71 -23.59 1.83
CA PRO A 269 4.17 -23.61 1.74
C PRO A 269 4.60 -23.97 0.33
N ARG A 270 5.22 -23.01 -0.38
CA ARG A 270 5.54 -23.12 -1.81
C ARG A 270 6.40 -24.34 -2.16
N GLU A 271 7.00 -25.01 -1.18
CA GLU A 271 8.00 -26.06 -1.41
C GLU A 271 7.76 -27.39 -0.68
N ARG A 272 6.73 -27.54 0.17
CA ARG A 272 6.49 -28.85 0.81
C ARG A 272 5.63 -29.75 -0.08
N ARG A 273 6.29 -30.66 -0.81
CA ARG A 273 5.71 -31.80 -1.58
C ARG A 273 5.06 -32.89 -0.70
N GLY A 274 4.26 -32.51 0.30
CA GLY A 274 3.50 -33.44 1.14
C GLY A 274 2.02 -33.04 1.25
N PRO A 275 1.11 -33.98 1.59
CA PRO A 275 -0.27 -33.65 1.93
C PRO A 275 -0.25 -32.79 3.21
N VAL A 276 -0.40 -31.48 3.05
CA VAL A 276 -0.61 -30.56 4.17
C VAL A 276 -2.00 -30.90 4.73
N ALA A 277 -2.07 -31.26 6.01
CA ALA A 277 -3.34 -31.41 6.71
C ALA A 277 -4.19 -30.15 6.48
N ALA A 278 -5.48 -30.30 6.19
CA ALA A 278 -6.37 -29.17 5.95
C ALA A 278 -6.19 -28.12 7.05
N ALA A 279 -5.88 -26.88 6.67
CA ALA A 279 -5.72 -25.80 7.63
C ALA A 279 -6.99 -25.71 8.49
N PRO A 280 -6.87 -25.56 9.81
CA PRO A 280 -8.03 -25.46 10.69
C PRO A 280 -8.91 -24.30 10.23
N GLU A 281 -10.22 -24.57 10.11
CA GLU A 281 -11.19 -23.55 9.72
C GLU A 281 -11.20 -22.44 10.77
N PRO A 282 -11.05 -21.16 10.38
CA PRO A 282 -10.97 -20.06 11.33
C PRO A 282 -12.30 -19.95 12.11
N PRO A 283 -12.26 -19.62 13.42
CA PRO A 283 -13.48 -19.42 14.18
C PRO A 283 -14.28 -18.23 13.62
N PRO A 284 -15.62 -18.29 13.66
CA PRO A 284 -16.49 -17.20 13.22
C PRO A 284 -16.23 -15.93 14.05
N LEU A 285 -16.02 -14.76 13.44
CA LEU A 285 -15.51 -13.55 14.14
C LEU A 285 -16.55 -12.90 15.07
N ASP A 286 -17.84 -13.13 14.83
CA ASP A 286 -18.93 -12.81 15.74
C ASP A 286 -18.75 -13.48 17.10
N SER A 287 -18.19 -14.69 17.15
CA SER A 287 -17.87 -15.34 18.43
C SER A 287 -16.74 -14.65 19.20
N LEU A 288 -15.93 -13.81 18.53
CA LEU A 288 -14.83 -13.05 19.11
C LEU A 288 -15.26 -11.67 19.64
N GLY A 289 -16.51 -11.25 19.40
CA GLY A 289 -17.02 -9.97 19.88
C GLY A 289 -16.52 -8.74 19.09
N LEU A 290 -16.13 -8.91 17.82
CA LEU A 290 -15.59 -7.85 16.96
C LEU A 290 -16.67 -6.95 16.33
N SER A 291 -17.77 -6.68 17.03
CA SER A 291 -18.92 -5.93 16.50
C SER A 291 -18.60 -4.48 16.12
N GLY A 292 -17.53 -3.92 16.69
CA GLY A 292 -17.04 -2.58 16.39
C GLY A 292 -16.07 -2.48 15.21
N LEU A 293 -15.75 -3.59 14.54
CA LEU A 293 -14.78 -3.62 13.45
C LEU A 293 -15.30 -2.81 12.25
N THR A 294 -14.51 -1.85 11.78
CA THR A 294 -14.85 -0.96 10.66
C THR A 294 -14.11 -1.30 9.38
N GLU A 295 -12.90 -1.86 9.49
CA GLU A 295 -12.04 -2.21 8.36
C GLU A 295 -11.46 -3.61 8.56
N LEU A 296 -11.64 -4.45 7.55
CA LEU A 296 -11.14 -5.82 7.50
C LEU A 296 -10.39 -6.05 6.18
N VAL A 297 -9.13 -6.48 6.29
CA VAL A 297 -8.25 -6.72 5.14
C VAL A 297 -7.71 -8.16 5.20
N PHE A 298 -8.06 -8.94 4.17
CA PHE A 298 -7.63 -10.32 3.93
C PHE A 298 -7.02 -10.47 2.53
N ARG A 299 -6.21 -9.50 2.09
CA ARG A 299 -5.64 -9.55 0.74
C ARG A 299 -4.70 -10.75 0.62
N GLY A 300 -4.84 -11.61 -0.38
CA GLY A 300 -3.92 -12.75 -0.55
C GLY A 300 -4.20 -13.93 0.38
N CYS A 301 -5.34 -13.92 1.10
CA CYS A 301 -5.69 -14.99 2.04
C CYS A 301 -6.57 -16.07 1.38
N SER A 302 -6.25 -17.35 1.58
CA SER A 302 -6.96 -18.52 1.10
C SER A 302 -8.15 -18.79 2.04
N VAL A 303 -9.11 -17.87 2.06
CA VAL A 303 -10.34 -17.99 2.84
C VAL A 303 -11.43 -18.45 1.88
N GLY A 304 -11.91 -19.69 2.05
CA GLY A 304 -13.03 -20.21 1.27
C GLY A 304 -14.33 -19.44 1.54
N GLY A 305 -15.26 -19.44 0.59
CA GLY A 305 -16.50 -18.66 0.69
C GLY A 305 -17.36 -18.95 1.92
N ALA A 306 -17.44 -20.21 2.36
CA ALA A 306 -18.16 -20.59 3.58
C ALA A 306 -17.49 -20.02 4.84
N ALA A 307 -16.17 -20.15 4.95
CA ALA A 307 -15.39 -19.58 6.05
C ALA A 307 -15.50 -18.05 6.07
N LEU A 308 -15.45 -17.39 4.90
CA LEU A 308 -15.66 -15.95 4.81
C LEU A 308 -17.06 -15.55 5.29
N GLY A 309 -18.09 -16.34 4.96
CA GLY A 309 -19.45 -16.13 5.48
C GLY A 309 -19.53 -16.18 7.00
N GLY A 310 -18.94 -17.22 7.60
CA GLY A 310 -18.85 -17.34 9.06
C GLY A 310 -18.04 -16.22 9.71
N ILE A 311 -16.96 -15.78 9.07
CA ILE A 311 -16.14 -14.65 9.53
C ILE A 311 -16.94 -13.33 9.51
N LEU A 312 -17.71 -13.08 8.45
CA LEU A 312 -18.39 -11.79 8.27
C LEU A 312 -19.73 -11.71 8.99
N GLN A 313 -20.26 -12.85 9.45
CA GLN A 313 -21.49 -12.89 10.22
C GLN A 313 -21.35 -12.02 11.48
N GLY A 314 -22.35 -11.18 11.75
CA GLY A 314 -22.37 -10.27 12.92
C GLY A 314 -21.50 -9.01 12.83
N LEU A 315 -20.71 -8.80 11.77
CA LEU A 315 -19.90 -7.58 11.57
C LEU A 315 -20.72 -6.40 11.03
N THR A 316 -21.74 -5.96 11.77
CA THR A 316 -22.69 -4.94 11.31
C THR A 316 -22.07 -3.56 11.12
N SER A 317 -20.98 -3.24 11.81
CA SER A 317 -20.27 -1.95 11.72
C SER A 317 -19.24 -1.87 10.58
N LEU A 318 -19.05 -2.96 9.83
CA LEU A 318 -18.01 -3.04 8.80
C LEU A 318 -18.29 -2.04 7.66
N ARG A 319 -17.31 -1.16 7.40
CA ARG A 319 -17.37 -0.15 6.34
C ARG A 319 -16.49 -0.48 5.15
N ARG A 320 -15.36 -1.14 5.39
CA ARG A 320 -14.39 -1.49 4.37
C ARG A 320 -14.01 -2.95 4.48
N LEU A 321 -14.10 -3.66 3.36
CA LEU A 321 -13.66 -5.04 3.21
C LEU A 321 -12.73 -5.17 2.01
N ASP A 322 -11.52 -5.66 2.24
CA ASP A 322 -10.57 -6.00 1.17
C ASP A 322 -10.28 -7.50 1.21
N VAL A 323 -10.74 -8.20 0.18
CA VAL A 323 -10.55 -9.64 -0.06
C VAL A 323 -9.84 -9.86 -1.40
N SER A 324 -9.02 -8.90 -1.82
CA SER A 324 -8.31 -8.98 -3.09
C SER A 324 -7.28 -10.12 -3.10
N GLY A 325 -7.19 -10.89 -4.18
CA GLY A 325 -6.24 -11.99 -4.31
C GLY A 325 -6.46 -13.14 -3.34
N THR A 326 -7.66 -13.30 -2.79
CA THR A 326 -8.00 -14.40 -1.87
C THR A 326 -8.05 -15.77 -2.57
N LEU A 327 -7.94 -15.80 -3.90
CA LEU A 327 -7.71 -17.03 -4.66
C LEU A 327 -6.28 -17.53 -4.53
N ALA A 328 -6.14 -18.76 -4.04
CA ALA A 328 -4.99 -19.58 -4.39
C ALA A 328 -4.95 -19.68 -5.93
N PRO A 329 -3.81 -19.35 -6.59
CA PRO A 329 -3.71 -19.55 -8.03
C PRO A 329 -4.02 -21.02 -8.31
N PRO A 330 -4.80 -21.35 -9.36
CA PRO A 330 -4.98 -22.73 -9.78
C PRO A 330 -3.57 -23.30 -9.96
N ARG A 331 -3.23 -24.33 -9.18
CA ARG A 331 -1.95 -25.03 -9.33
C ARG A 331 -1.84 -25.41 -10.81
N LEU A 332 -0.85 -24.83 -11.51
CA LEU A 332 -0.58 -25.10 -12.92
C LEU A 332 -0.58 -26.63 -13.14
N GLY A 333 -1.63 -27.15 -13.76
CA GLY A 333 -1.76 -28.57 -14.12
C GLY A 333 -2.74 -29.43 -13.30
N VAL A 334 -3.44 -28.91 -12.29
CA VAL A 334 -4.52 -29.65 -11.61
C VAL A 334 -5.86 -28.99 -11.94
N ALA A 335 -6.81 -29.76 -12.50
CA ALA A 335 -8.16 -29.28 -12.75
C ALA A 335 -8.73 -28.63 -11.48
N SER A 336 -9.09 -27.36 -11.63
CA SER A 336 -9.52 -26.43 -10.58
C SER A 336 -10.81 -26.89 -9.90
N GLY A 337 -10.69 -27.72 -8.86
CA GLY A 337 -11.78 -28.09 -7.99
C GLY A 337 -11.66 -27.39 -6.64
N GLY A 338 -12.35 -26.26 -6.48
CA GLY A 338 -12.83 -25.73 -5.19
C GLY A 338 -11.78 -25.21 -4.20
N GLY A 339 -11.70 -23.90 -4.04
CA GLY A 339 -10.95 -23.31 -2.92
C GLY A 339 -10.82 -21.79 -2.96
N GLY A 340 -11.74 -21.10 -3.59
CA GLY A 340 -11.60 -19.70 -3.94
C GLY A 340 -12.75 -18.80 -3.51
N PHE A 341 -12.54 -17.48 -3.52
CA PHE A 341 -13.58 -16.47 -3.62
C PHE A 341 -14.42 -16.71 -4.89
N ASP A 342 -15.44 -17.52 -4.72
CA ASP A 342 -16.34 -18.04 -5.74
C ASP A 342 -17.76 -17.50 -5.53
N ASP A 343 -18.72 -18.01 -6.29
CA ASP A 343 -20.13 -17.65 -6.13
C ASP A 343 -20.68 -18.00 -4.73
N ALA A 344 -20.05 -18.92 -3.99
CA ALA A 344 -20.43 -19.18 -2.61
C ALA A 344 -19.93 -18.07 -1.68
N ALA A 345 -18.73 -17.52 -1.90
CA ALA A 345 -18.21 -16.37 -1.17
C ALA A 345 -19.07 -15.11 -1.39
N LEU A 346 -19.46 -14.83 -2.63
CA LEU A 346 -20.37 -13.72 -2.93
C LEU A 346 -21.75 -13.94 -2.29
N ARG A 347 -22.32 -15.16 -2.37
CA ARG A 347 -23.60 -15.46 -1.69
C ARG A 347 -23.50 -15.31 -0.18
N ALA A 348 -22.39 -15.74 0.40
CA ALA A 348 -22.11 -15.55 1.80
C ALA A 348 -22.11 -14.05 2.17
N LEU A 349 -21.36 -13.22 1.42
CA LEU A 349 -21.38 -11.77 1.56
C LEU A 349 -22.78 -11.16 1.50
N GLY A 350 -23.58 -11.56 0.51
CA GLY A 350 -24.97 -11.10 0.37
C GLY A 350 -25.85 -11.51 1.56
N SER A 351 -25.62 -12.70 2.11
CA SER A 351 -26.37 -13.23 3.26
C SER A 351 -25.98 -12.60 4.61
N CYS A 352 -24.73 -12.16 4.78
CA CYS A 352 -24.23 -11.58 6.03
C CYS A 352 -24.90 -10.23 6.38
N ARG A 353 -25.64 -9.61 5.45
CA ARG A 353 -26.32 -8.31 5.62
C ARG A 353 -25.39 -7.29 6.28
N LEU A 354 -24.52 -6.68 5.49
CA LEU A 354 -23.55 -5.68 5.93
C LEU A 354 -24.09 -4.27 5.62
N PRO A 355 -25.00 -3.68 6.44
CA PRO A 355 -25.73 -2.46 6.08
C PRO A 355 -24.84 -1.22 5.97
N HIS A 356 -23.67 -1.25 6.58
CA HIS A 356 -22.71 -0.15 6.61
C HIS A 356 -21.52 -0.34 5.68
N LEU A 357 -21.48 -1.42 4.89
CA LEU A 357 -20.36 -1.65 3.96
C LEU A 357 -20.38 -0.60 2.84
N GLU A 358 -19.37 0.25 2.83
CA GLU A 358 -19.19 1.34 1.86
C GLU A 358 -18.16 0.97 0.78
N GLU A 359 -17.15 0.18 1.12
CA GLU A 359 -16.05 -0.18 0.22
C GLU A 359 -15.79 -1.69 0.19
N LEU A 360 -15.75 -2.26 -1.02
CA LEU A 360 -15.41 -3.66 -1.27
C LEU A 360 -14.33 -3.75 -2.34
N ASP A 361 -13.15 -4.24 -1.96
CA ASP A 361 -12.06 -4.56 -2.86
C ASP A 361 -11.95 -6.08 -3.00
N ALA A 362 -12.35 -6.61 -4.16
CA ALA A 362 -12.31 -8.05 -4.45
C ALA A 362 -11.49 -8.34 -5.72
N ARG A 363 -10.48 -7.51 -6.01
CA ARG A 363 -9.63 -7.65 -7.20
C ARG A 363 -8.83 -8.95 -7.20
N TYR A 364 -8.41 -9.44 -8.37
CA TYR A 364 -7.57 -10.64 -8.53
C TYR A 364 -8.19 -11.93 -7.98
N ASN A 365 -9.49 -12.11 -8.22
CA ASN A 365 -10.22 -13.32 -7.87
C ASN A 365 -10.84 -13.98 -9.12
N PRO A 366 -10.04 -14.52 -10.06
CA PRO A 366 -10.53 -15.28 -11.22
C PRO A 366 -11.38 -16.50 -10.81
N GLY A 367 -12.70 -16.35 -10.80
CA GLY A 367 -13.60 -17.43 -10.37
C GLY A 367 -15.06 -17.01 -10.17
N LEU A 368 -15.33 -15.70 -10.12
CA LEU A 368 -16.68 -15.17 -9.94
C LEU A 368 -17.59 -15.32 -11.16
N GLU A 369 -17.10 -15.83 -12.30
CA GLU A 369 -17.92 -15.95 -13.52
C GLU A 369 -18.78 -17.24 -13.55
N GLY A 370 -18.41 -18.25 -12.75
CA GLY A 370 -18.81 -19.65 -12.88
C GLY A 370 -20.32 -19.95 -12.87
N ARG A 371 -21.17 -19.09 -12.28
CA ARG A 371 -22.64 -19.20 -12.35
C ARG A 371 -23.35 -18.00 -12.95
N PHE A 372 -22.70 -16.85 -13.11
CA PHE A 372 -23.38 -15.65 -13.63
C PHE A 372 -23.47 -15.60 -15.16
N GLY A 373 -22.72 -16.44 -15.87
CA GLY A 373 -22.97 -16.64 -17.30
C GLY A 373 -21.78 -17.16 -18.07
N GLY A 374 -21.87 -18.43 -18.49
CA GLY A 374 -20.91 -19.03 -19.40
C GLY A 374 -21.35 -20.40 -19.88
N GLY A 375 -22.45 -20.47 -20.64
CA GLY A 375 -22.58 -21.54 -21.62
C GLY A 375 -21.39 -21.38 -22.57
N GLY A 376 -20.40 -22.27 -22.44
CA GLY A 376 -19.11 -22.13 -23.10
C GLY A 376 -19.25 -21.93 -24.60
N GLY A 377 -18.94 -20.71 -25.06
CA GLY A 377 -18.55 -20.46 -26.44
C GLY A 377 -17.14 -20.99 -26.67
N GLY A 378 -16.97 -22.31 -26.54
CA GLY A 378 -15.79 -22.98 -27.06
C GLY A 378 -15.86 -22.84 -28.58
N GLY A 379 -15.01 -21.96 -29.13
CA GLY A 379 -14.80 -21.81 -30.56
C GLY A 379 -14.15 -23.07 -31.14
N GLY A 380 -14.92 -24.14 -31.26
CA GLY A 380 -14.65 -25.27 -32.15
C GLY A 380 -15.47 -25.04 -33.41
N GLY A 381 -14.81 -24.61 -34.48
CA GLY A 381 -15.44 -24.55 -35.80
C GLY A 381 -15.91 -25.94 -36.21
N GLY A 382 -17.20 -26.07 -36.44
CA GLY A 382 -17.85 -27.27 -36.95
C GLY A 382 -19.26 -26.89 -37.37
N ASP A 383 -19.45 -26.73 -38.68
CA ASP A 383 -20.73 -26.54 -39.33
C ASP A 383 -21.72 -27.62 -38.89
N GLU A 384 -22.80 -27.27 -38.19
CA GLU A 384 -24.06 -28.01 -38.26
C GLU A 384 -25.26 -27.08 -38.06
N ASP A 385 -25.95 -26.83 -39.18
CA ASP A 385 -27.31 -26.34 -39.26
C ASP A 385 -28.25 -27.28 -38.47
N GLY A 386 -28.64 -26.88 -37.26
CA GLY A 386 -29.58 -27.62 -36.42
C GLY A 386 -30.49 -26.68 -35.63
N GLY A 387 -31.57 -26.23 -36.26
CA GLY A 387 -32.59 -25.39 -35.63
C GLY A 387 -33.28 -26.07 -34.45
N GLY A 388 -32.87 -25.72 -33.23
CA GLY A 388 -33.49 -26.15 -31.98
C GLY A 388 -33.78 -24.96 -31.06
N ALA A 389 -34.99 -24.41 -31.14
CA ALA A 389 -35.48 -23.41 -30.19
C ALA A 389 -35.86 -24.08 -28.86
N ALA A 390 -34.91 -24.18 -27.92
CA ALA A 390 -35.20 -24.54 -26.54
C ALA A 390 -34.13 -24.00 -25.57
N GLY A 391 -34.53 -23.14 -24.62
CA GLY A 391 -33.76 -22.94 -23.38
C GLY A 391 -33.44 -21.51 -22.90
N GLY A 392 -34.19 -20.47 -23.27
CA GLY A 392 -33.95 -19.08 -22.79
C GLY A 392 -34.17 -18.81 -21.28
N GLY A 393 -34.61 -19.80 -20.51
CA GLY A 393 -34.94 -19.63 -19.08
C GLY A 393 -33.74 -19.52 -18.12
N GLY A 394 -32.57 -20.04 -18.50
CA GLY A 394 -31.41 -20.10 -17.60
C GLY A 394 -30.78 -18.74 -17.29
N ALA A 395 -30.74 -17.83 -18.26
CA ALA A 395 -30.09 -16.51 -18.10
C ALA A 395 -30.88 -15.56 -17.18
N VAL A 396 -32.22 -15.64 -17.19
CA VAL A 396 -33.09 -14.82 -16.33
C VAL A 396 -32.95 -15.22 -14.86
N GLY A 397 -32.85 -16.53 -14.59
CA GLY A 397 -32.61 -17.04 -13.24
C GLY A 397 -31.26 -16.63 -12.66
N ALA A 398 -30.19 -16.66 -13.48
CA ALA A 398 -28.85 -16.26 -13.05
C ALA A 398 -28.76 -14.77 -12.70
N ALA A 399 -29.44 -13.89 -13.46
CA ALA A 399 -29.48 -12.46 -13.18
C ALA A 399 -30.23 -12.14 -11.87
N ALA A 400 -31.37 -12.80 -11.62
CA ALA A 400 -32.14 -12.62 -10.38
C ALA A 400 -31.35 -13.09 -9.14
N ALA A 401 -30.65 -14.23 -9.26
CA ALA A 401 -29.77 -14.72 -8.20
C ALA A 401 -28.58 -13.77 -7.95
N ALA A 402 -27.99 -13.19 -8.99
CA ALA A 402 -26.96 -12.16 -8.86
C ALA A 402 -27.49 -10.93 -8.13
N GLU A 403 -28.66 -10.46 -8.53
CA GLU A 403 -29.29 -9.28 -7.97
C GLU A 403 -29.56 -9.46 -6.47
N GLU A 404 -30.05 -10.62 -6.05
CA GLU A 404 -30.28 -10.93 -4.63
C GLU A 404 -29.00 -10.82 -3.79
N VAL A 405 -27.88 -11.34 -4.30
CA VAL A 405 -26.57 -11.24 -3.63
C VAL A 405 -26.16 -9.78 -3.45
N TRP A 406 -26.23 -8.99 -4.51
CA TRP A 406 -25.82 -7.59 -4.48
C TRP A 406 -26.79 -6.71 -3.66
N ARG A 407 -28.08 -7.07 -3.56
CA ARG A 407 -29.05 -6.34 -2.73
C ARG A 407 -28.68 -6.36 -1.25
N GLY A 408 -28.03 -7.43 -0.78
CA GLY A 408 -27.47 -7.51 0.57
C GLY A 408 -26.38 -6.45 0.84
N LEU A 409 -25.80 -5.88 -0.22
CA LEU A 409 -24.73 -4.89 -0.19
C LEU A 409 -25.20 -3.50 -0.69
N ALA A 410 -26.49 -3.17 -0.58
CA ALA A 410 -27.06 -1.94 -1.11
C ALA A 410 -26.41 -0.64 -0.59
N GLY A 411 -25.66 -0.67 0.52
CA GLY A 411 -24.88 0.46 1.05
C GLY A 411 -23.60 0.79 0.26
N LEU A 412 -23.17 -0.09 -0.64
CA LEU A 412 -21.84 -0.04 -1.26
C LEU A 412 -21.65 1.18 -2.17
N ARG A 413 -20.52 1.88 -1.99
CA ARG A 413 -20.16 3.10 -2.72
C ARG A 413 -18.94 2.92 -3.61
N ASP A 414 -17.94 2.16 -3.17
CA ASP A 414 -16.73 1.82 -3.92
C ASP A 414 -16.66 0.30 -4.10
N LEU A 415 -16.62 -0.16 -5.35
CA LEU A 415 -16.54 -1.58 -5.70
C LEU A 415 -15.40 -1.79 -6.69
N ARG A 416 -14.48 -2.70 -6.35
CA ARG A 416 -13.37 -3.08 -7.21
C ARG A 416 -13.39 -4.58 -7.51
N LEU A 417 -13.54 -4.89 -8.79
CA LEU A 417 -13.72 -6.23 -9.36
C LEU A 417 -12.71 -6.50 -10.51
N HIS A 418 -11.58 -5.79 -10.54
CA HIS A 418 -10.48 -6.05 -11.47
C HIS A 418 -10.04 -7.52 -11.40
N ASP A 419 -9.88 -8.19 -12.53
CA ASP A 419 -9.44 -9.59 -12.66
C ASP A 419 -10.28 -10.59 -11.84
N THR A 420 -11.60 -10.45 -11.89
CA THR A 420 -12.55 -11.36 -11.21
C THR A 420 -13.27 -12.33 -12.15
N GLY A 421 -13.25 -12.04 -13.45
CA GLY A 421 -14.12 -12.69 -14.42
C GLY A 421 -15.57 -12.15 -14.42
N VAL A 422 -15.91 -11.13 -13.64
CA VAL A 422 -17.25 -10.51 -13.71
C VAL A 422 -17.35 -9.63 -14.97
N THR A 423 -17.49 -10.26 -16.13
CA THR A 423 -17.52 -9.59 -17.44
C THR A 423 -18.90 -9.65 -18.10
N GLY A 424 -19.64 -10.73 -17.80
CA GLY A 424 -20.93 -11.04 -18.40
C GLY A 424 -21.99 -9.96 -18.21
N ARG A 425 -22.77 -9.70 -19.27
CA ARG A 425 -23.89 -8.73 -19.28
C ARG A 425 -24.86 -8.95 -18.12
N ALA A 426 -25.22 -10.20 -17.83
CA ALA A 426 -26.17 -10.55 -16.77
C ALA A 426 -25.62 -10.20 -15.37
N ALA A 427 -24.35 -10.49 -15.12
CA ALA A 427 -23.68 -10.18 -13.86
C ALA A 427 -23.63 -8.67 -13.62
N VAL A 428 -23.17 -7.91 -14.62
CA VAL A 428 -23.07 -6.44 -14.52
C VAL A 428 -24.45 -5.80 -14.43
N ALA A 429 -25.47 -6.33 -15.13
CA ALA A 429 -26.84 -5.84 -15.03
C ALA A 429 -27.44 -6.09 -13.64
N GLY A 430 -27.25 -7.29 -13.07
CA GLY A 430 -27.70 -7.61 -11.71
C GLY A 430 -27.02 -6.73 -10.65
N LEU A 431 -25.71 -6.53 -10.78
CA LEU A 431 -24.93 -5.61 -9.94
C LEU A 431 -25.45 -4.17 -10.05
N ALA A 432 -25.64 -3.68 -11.28
CA ALA A 432 -26.10 -2.32 -11.52
C ALA A 432 -27.52 -2.11 -11.02
N ALA A 433 -28.42 -3.08 -11.21
CA ALA A 433 -29.79 -3.05 -10.70
C ALA A 433 -29.84 -3.00 -9.17
N ALA A 434 -29.00 -3.80 -8.50
CA ALA A 434 -28.97 -3.87 -7.05
C ALA A 434 -28.28 -2.66 -6.39
N LEU A 435 -27.15 -2.20 -6.94
CA LEU A 435 -26.30 -1.17 -6.31
C LEU A 435 -26.47 0.23 -6.91
N GLY A 436 -27.22 0.37 -8.00
CA GLY A 436 -27.19 1.56 -8.84
C GLY A 436 -27.57 2.88 -8.16
N GLY A 437 -28.34 2.84 -7.06
CA GLY A 437 -28.66 4.02 -6.26
C GLY A 437 -27.49 4.55 -5.43
N SER A 438 -26.65 3.65 -4.89
CA SER A 438 -25.59 3.94 -3.94
C SER A 438 -24.20 3.99 -4.57
N LEU A 439 -23.96 3.19 -5.60
CA LEU A 439 -22.64 3.06 -6.23
C LEU A 439 -22.10 4.40 -6.74
N ARG A 440 -20.85 4.72 -6.41
CA ARG A 440 -20.15 5.96 -6.80
C ARG A 440 -18.87 5.67 -7.56
N ARG A 441 -18.14 4.61 -7.20
CA ARG A 441 -16.94 4.16 -7.88
C ARG A 441 -17.06 2.68 -8.25
N LEU A 442 -16.72 2.36 -9.49
CA LEU A 442 -16.62 1.01 -10.00
C LEU A 442 -15.29 0.84 -10.74
N ASP A 443 -14.51 -0.17 -10.34
CA ASP A 443 -13.33 -0.67 -11.07
C ASP A 443 -13.63 -2.10 -11.50
N ILE A 444 -13.60 -2.37 -12.81
CA ILE A 444 -14.04 -3.67 -13.37
C ILE A 444 -13.30 -3.95 -14.67
N ASP A 445 -13.17 -5.24 -14.98
CA ASP A 445 -12.45 -5.69 -16.16
C ASP A 445 -13.33 -6.14 -17.30
N SER A 446 -12.73 -6.13 -18.49
CA SER A 446 -13.27 -6.74 -19.71
C SER A 446 -14.72 -6.33 -19.98
N MET A 447 -15.03 -5.05 -19.79
CA MET A 447 -16.39 -4.55 -19.97
C MET A 447 -16.80 -4.60 -21.45
N CYS A 448 -17.92 -5.26 -21.76
CA CYS A 448 -18.52 -5.22 -23.08
C CYS A 448 -19.54 -4.06 -23.22
N PRO A 449 -19.91 -3.64 -24.44
CA PRO A 449 -20.89 -2.57 -24.65
C PRO A 449 -22.24 -2.82 -23.98
N ALA A 450 -22.68 -4.07 -23.90
CA ALA A 450 -23.95 -4.42 -23.26
C ALA A 450 -23.88 -4.26 -21.72
N SER A 451 -22.75 -4.61 -21.10
CA SER A 451 -22.48 -4.38 -19.68
C SER A 451 -22.45 -2.89 -19.36
N LEU A 452 -21.79 -2.09 -20.20
CA LEU A 452 -21.79 -0.62 -20.08
C LEU A 452 -23.20 -0.04 -20.23
N ALA A 453 -24.00 -0.54 -21.17
CA ALA A 453 -25.38 -0.09 -21.34
C ALA A 453 -26.25 -0.38 -20.12
N ALA A 454 -26.07 -1.53 -19.48
CA ALA A 454 -26.76 -1.88 -18.24
C ALA A 454 -26.36 -0.96 -17.07
N LEU A 455 -25.06 -0.66 -16.92
CA LEU A 455 -24.58 0.34 -15.94
C LEU A 455 -25.20 1.71 -16.16
N CYS A 456 -25.27 2.16 -17.42
CA CYS A 456 -25.90 3.43 -17.77
C CYS A 456 -27.39 3.48 -17.41
N GLN A 457 -28.10 2.35 -17.51
CA GLN A 457 -29.52 2.26 -17.21
C GLN A 457 -29.79 2.25 -15.70
N HIS A 458 -28.99 1.51 -14.93
CA HIS A 458 -29.31 1.23 -13.53
C HIS A 458 -28.47 2.02 -12.53
N ALA A 459 -27.28 2.52 -12.89
CA ALA A 459 -26.36 3.22 -12.00
C ALA A 459 -26.11 4.71 -12.39
N PRO A 460 -27.14 5.56 -12.47
CA PRO A 460 -26.98 6.98 -12.87
C PRO A 460 -26.18 7.81 -11.84
N GLY A 461 -25.99 7.28 -10.63
CA GLY A 461 -25.20 7.89 -9.55
C GLY A 461 -23.68 7.72 -9.67
N LEU A 462 -23.19 6.94 -10.64
CA LEU A 462 -21.78 6.61 -10.79
C LEU A 462 -20.94 7.86 -11.11
N ARG A 463 -19.89 8.09 -10.32
CA ARG A 463 -18.96 9.24 -10.45
C ARG A 463 -17.61 8.84 -11.01
N SER A 464 -17.15 7.63 -10.73
CA SER A 464 -15.85 7.14 -11.16
C SER A 464 -16.02 5.75 -11.77
N LEU A 465 -15.60 5.59 -13.02
CA LEU A 465 -15.58 4.31 -13.70
C LEU A 465 -14.15 4.04 -14.17
N GLN A 466 -13.56 2.96 -13.68
CA GLN A 466 -12.30 2.43 -14.17
C GLN A 466 -12.60 1.11 -14.91
N VAL A 467 -12.10 1.01 -16.14
CA VAL A 467 -12.23 -0.18 -16.97
C VAL A 467 -10.83 -0.61 -17.37
N THR A 468 -10.41 -1.78 -16.90
CA THR A 468 -9.13 -2.38 -17.30
C THR A 468 -9.45 -3.50 -18.28
N TRP A 469 -8.94 -3.41 -19.52
CA TRP A 469 -9.27 -4.36 -20.60
C TRP A 469 -10.74 -4.32 -21.02
N GLY A 470 -11.03 -4.44 -22.31
CA GLY A 470 -12.42 -4.47 -22.79
C GLY A 470 -12.57 -4.25 -24.27
N GLY A 471 -13.70 -4.72 -24.80
CA GLY A 471 -14.10 -4.55 -26.19
C GLY A 471 -14.86 -3.25 -26.44
N LEU A 472 -14.67 -2.22 -25.61
CA LEU A 472 -15.37 -0.94 -25.77
C LEU A 472 -14.77 -0.17 -26.95
N THR A 473 -15.63 0.26 -27.87
CA THR A 473 -15.22 1.16 -28.96
C THR A 473 -15.48 2.62 -28.57
N VAL A 474 -14.88 3.59 -29.30
CA VAL A 474 -15.16 5.02 -29.09
C VAL A 474 -16.65 5.29 -29.28
N ALA A 475 -17.26 4.64 -30.28
CA ALA A 475 -18.68 4.78 -30.57
C ALA A 475 -19.56 4.29 -29.41
N ASP A 476 -19.17 3.22 -28.72
CA ASP A 476 -19.89 2.75 -27.54
C ASP A 476 -19.80 3.75 -26.39
N LEU A 477 -18.59 4.28 -26.14
CA LEU A 477 -18.39 5.31 -25.12
C LEU A 477 -19.19 6.58 -25.43
N GLU A 478 -19.15 7.07 -26.67
CA GLU A 478 -19.89 8.27 -27.08
C GLU A 478 -21.40 8.08 -27.02
N ARG A 479 -21.90 6.88 -27.31
CA ARG A 479 -23.32 6.53 -27.29
C ARG A 479 -23.85 6.37 -25.87
N LEU A 480 -23.08 5.74 -24.98
CA LEU A 480 -23.57 5.28 -23.68
C LEU A 480 -23.18 6.23 -22.53
N LEU A 481 -21.96 6.78 -22.50
CA LEU A 481 -21.51 7.61 -21.38
C LEU A 481 -22.34 8.87 -21.12
N PRO A 482 -22.96 9.55 -22.11
CA PRO A 482 -23.84 10.69 -21.82
C PRO A 482 -25.02 10.35 -20.90
N ARG A 483 -25.39 9.06 -20.78
CA ARG A 483 -26.42 8.59 -19.86
C ARG A 483 -25.94 8.57 -18.41
N LEU A 484 -24.63 8.49 -18.16
CA LEU A 484 -24.01 8.64 -16.84
C LEU A 484 -23.77 10.12 -16.53
N GLY A 485 -24.85 10.88 -16.35
CA GLY A 485 -24.79 12.34 -16.19
C GLY A 485 -23.98 12.87 -14.99
N ARG A 486 -23.59 11.99 -14.05
CA ARG A 486 -22.76 12.31 -12.88
C ARG A 486 -21.32 11.80 -12.97
N LEU A 487 -20.90 11.25 -14.11
CA LEU A 487 -19.56 10.69 -14.26
C LEU A 487 -18.50 11.82 -14.27
N GLU A 488 -17.66 11.82 -13.25
CA GLU A 488 -16.57 12.78 -13.02
C GLU A 488 -15.21 12.22 -13.42
N ARG A 489 -15.03 10.90 -13.40
CA ARG A 489 -13.77 10.24 -13.78
C ARG A 489 -14.04 8.99 -14.61
N LEU A 490 -13.44 8.94 -15.79
CA LEU A 490 -13.35 7.73 -16.60
C LEU A 490 -11.88 7.38 -16.75
N GLU A 491 -11.51 6.17 -16.32
CA GLU A 491 -10.15 5.67 -16.44
C GLU A 491 -10.14 4.39 -17.27
N LEU A 492 -9.46 4.44 -18.40
CA LEU A 492 -9.29 3.31 -19.30
C LEU A 492 -7.83 2.83 -19.17
N ARG A 493 -7.64 1.59 -18.75
CA ARG A 493 -6.32 0.98 -18.58
C ARG A 493 -6.12 -0.22 -19.50
N SER A 494 -4.87 -0.42 -19.93
CA SER A 494 -4.26 -1.62 -20.52
C SER A 494 -5.09 -2.36 -21.58
N GLN A 495 -4.56 -2.45 -22.81
CA GLN A 495 -5.11 -3.25 -23.93
C GLN A 495 -6.57 -2.97 -24.33
N ASN A 496 -7.14 -1.85 -23.92
CA ASN A 496 -8.34 -1.36 -24.59
C ASN A 496 -7.91 -0.89 -26.00
N PRO A 497 -8.55 -1.31 -27.11
CA PRO A 497 -8.18 -0.88 -28.46
C PRO A 497 -8.13 0.66 -28.60
N LEU A 498 -8.84 1.35 -27.70
CA LEU A 498 -8.94 2.80 -27.57
C LEU A 498 -7.67 3.49 -27.06
N VAL A 499 -6.81 2.77 -26.34
CA VAL A 499 -5.57 3.33 -25.78
C VAL A 499 -4.64 3.86 -26.88
N ILE A 500 -4.73 3.29 -28.08
CA ILE A 500 -3.83 3.62 -29.20
C ILE A 500 -4.14 5.02 -29.78
N ASP A 501 -5.32 5.60 -29.52
CA ASP A 501 -5.75 6.83 -30.18
C ASP A 501 -6.41 7.84 -29.22
N ALA A 502 -5.58 8.54 -28.45
CA ALA A 502 -6.00 9.59 -27.53
C ALA A 502 -6.73 10.76 -28.25
N GLU A 503 -6.46 11.00 -29.54
CA GLU A 503 -7.13 12.04 -30.34
C GLU A 503 -8.63 11.75 -30.46
N ARG A 504 -8.98 10.48 -30.70
CA ARG A 504 -10.38 10.06 -30.80
C ARG A 504 -11.16 10.17 -29.50
N LEU A 505 -10.49 10.32 -28.36
CA LEU A 505 -11.13 10.53 -27.05
C LEU A 505 -11.33 12.01 -26.70
N LYS A 506 -10.78 12.96 -27.48
CA LYS A 506 -11.00 14.39 -27.26
C LYS A 506 -12.47 14.83 -27.33
N PRO A 507 -13.30 14.36 -28.29
CA PRO A 507 -14.72 14.72 -28.32
C PRO A 507 -15.44 14.28 -27.03
N LEU A 508 -15.11 13.08 -26.55
CA LEU A 508 -15.64 12.55 -25.30
C LEU A 508 -15.20 13.38 -24.09
N ALA A 509 -13.91 13.72 -23.99
CA ALA A 509 -13.37 14.55 -22.93
C ALA A 509 -14.01 15.96 -22.88
N ARG A 510 -14.38 16.53 -24.04
CA ARG A 510 -15.11 17.80 -24.13
C ARG A 510 -16.56 17.68 -23.63
N ARG A 511 -17.20 16.52 -23.84
CA ARG A 511 -18.60 16.27 -23.45
C ARG A 511 -18.76 16.00 -21.96
N LEU A 512 -17.76 15.39 -21.31
CA LEU A 512 -17.72 15.21 -19.87
C LEU A 512 -17.52 16.58 -19.18
N ARG A 513 -18.62 17.28 -18.88
CA ARG A 513 -18.62 18.62 -18.28
C ARG A 513 -17.96 18.60 -16.89
N GLY A 514 -16.66 18.91 -16.85
CA GLY A 514 -15.85 18.90 -15.63
C GLY A 514 -15.21 17.55 -15.30
N GLY A 515 -15.49 16.51 -16.09
CA GLY A 515 -14.95 15.17 -15.87
C GLY A 515 -13.53 14.99 -16.39
N ARG A 516 -12.82 14.03 -15.81
CA ARG A 516 -11.45 13.65 -16.14
C ARG A 516 -11.45 12.33 -16.91
N VAL A 517 -10.92 12.32 -18.12
CA VAL A 517 -10.66 11.10 -18.90
C VAL A 517 -9.17 10.78 -18.80
N VAL A 518 -8.86 9.64 -18.18
CA VAL A 518 -7.50 9.13 -18.01
C VAL A 518 -7.33 7.86 -18.84
N VAL A 519 -6.28 7.78 -19.64
CA VAL A 519 -5.97 6.62 -20.49
C VAL A 519 -4.54 6.21 -20.20
N ASP A 520 -4.32 5.04 -19.61
CA ASP A 520 -2.99 4.56 -19.19
C ASP A 520 -2.17 5.63 -18.43
N GLY A 521 -2.86 6.33 -17.52
CA GLY A 521 -2.27 7.41 -16.71
C GLY A 521 -2.17 8.77 -17.42
N ILE A 522 -2.47 8.86 -18.71
CA ILE A 522 -2.47 10.11 -19.49
C ILE A 522 -3.82 10.82 -19.32
N ASP A 523 -3.78 12.06 -18.84
CA ASP A 523 -4.97 12.91 -18.68
C ASP A 523 -5.34 13.60 -20.01
N VAL A 524 -6.23 12.97 -20.76
CA VAL A 524 -6.71 13.47 -22.06
C VAL A 524 -7.46 14.79 -21.90
N THR A 525 -8.18 14.98 -20.78
CA THR A 525 -8.88 16.23 -20.50
C THR A 525 -7.89 17.40 -20.32
N ALA A 526 -6.77 17.16 -19.63
CA ALA A 526 -5.71 18.16 -19.48
C ALA A 526 -5.09 18.55 -20.84
N LEU A 527 -4.86 17.58 -21.73
CA LEU A 527 -4.36 17.82 -23.09
C LEU A 527 -5.33 18.72 -23.89
N VAL A 528 -6.62 18.41 -23.88
CA VAL A 528 -7.65 19.22 -24.57
C VAL A 528 -7.71 20.66 -24.03
N ARG A 529 -7.57 20.83 -22.70
CA ARG A 529 -7.54 22.17 -22.09
C ARG A 529 -6.30 22.96 -22.47
N ALA A 530 -5.15 22.31 -22.54
CA ALA A 530 -3.90 22.94 -22.98
C ALA A 530 -3.99 23.42 -24.44
N GLU A 531 -4.60 22.62 -25.33
CA GLU A 531 -4.85 23.01 -26.73
C GLU A 531 -5.84 24.17 -26.86
N ALA A 532 -6.89 24.17 -26.05
CA ALA A 532 -7.85 25.28 -26.04
C ALA A 532 -7.22 26.58 -25.53
N ALA A 533 -6.26 26.50 -24.61
CA ALA A 533 -5.49 27.64 -24.14
C ALA A 533 -4.52 28.16 -25.20
N SER A 534 -3.77 27.27 -25.86
CA SER A 534 -2.80 27.66 -26.91
C SER A 534 -3.47 28.23 -28.16
N GLY A 535 -4.67 27.76 -28.50
CA GLY A 535 -5.45 28.31 -29.63
C GLY A 535 -5.95 29.75 -29.40
N ARG A 536 -6.13 30.19 -28.14
CA ARG A 536 -6.54 31.57 -27.83
C ARG A 536 -5.40 32.57 -28.01
N ASP A 537 -4.15 32.17 -27.75
CA ASP A 537 -2.99 33.04 -27.94
C ASP A 537 -2.67 33.30 -29.42
N GLN A 538 -3.09 32.43 -30.33
CA GLN A 538 -2.90 32.64 -31.78
C GLN A 538 -3.96 33.56 -32.41
N GLY A 539 -5.11 33.76 -31.76
CA GLY A 539 -6.19 34.64 -32.26
C GLY A 539 -6.01 36.13 -31.95
N GLY A 540 -5.02 36.50 -31.13
CA GLY A 540 -4.76 37.88 -30.69
C GLY A 540 -3.72 38.65 -31.51
N GLN A 541 -3.04 38.01 -32.48
CA GLN A 541 -2.20 38.75 -33.42
C GLN A 541 -3.08 39.43 -34.47
N GLN A 542 -3.45 40.68 -34.20
CA GLN A 542 -3.94 41.62 -35.20
C GLN A 542 -3.04 41.56 -36.43
N GLN A 543 -3.63 41.23 -37.58
CA GLN A 543 -2.99 41.37 -38.89
C GLN A 543 -2.55 42.84 -39.06
N PRO A 544 -1.25 43.13 -39.25
CA PRO A 544 -0.86 44.44 -39.74
C PRO A 544 -1.32 44.58 -41.20
N SER A 545 -1.86 45.75 -41.53
CA SER A 545 -2.29 46.13 -42.87
C SER A 545 -1.18 45.95 -43.93
N PRO A 546 -1.53 45.72 -45.21
CA PRO A 546 -0.57 45.36 -46.24
C PRO A 546 0.21 46.59 -46.71
N GLN A 547 1.46 46.72 -46.29
CA GLN A 547 2.44 47.53 -47.02
C GLN A 547 3.51 46.64 -47.66
N GLN A 548 3.78 47.03 -48.90
CA GLN A 548 4.53 46.39 -49.96
C GLN A 548 5.94 45.93 -49.57
N GLY A 549 6.28 44.74 -50.08
CA GLY A 549 7.55 44.53 -50.77
C GLY A 549 8.78 44.14 -49.93
N ARG A 550 8.98 42.82 -49.75
CA ARG A 550 10.21 42.08 -50.09
C ARG A 550 10.13 40.63 -49.58
N ARG A 551 10.48 39.67 -50.45
CA ARG A 551 10.75 38.23 -50.18
C ARG A 551 12.24 37.97 -50.48
N PRO A 552 12.84 36.82 -50.10
CA PRO A 552 12.82 36.18 -48.78
C PRO A 552 14.23 35.67 -48.35
N SER A 553 14.44 35.32 -47.08
CA SER A 553 15.50 34.38 -46.68
C SER A 553 14.98 33.46 -45.57
N GLY A 554 15.18 32.16 -45.75
CA GLY A 554 14.49 31.08 -45.06
C GLY A 554 14.83 30.89 -43.59
N GLY A 555 13.89 30.24 -42.89
CA GLY A 555 14.04 29.71 -41.53
C GLY A 555 12.91 28.71 -41.29
N GLY A 556 13.29 27.45 -41.05
CA GLY A 556 12.43 26.27 -41.15
C GLY A 556 11.36 26.15 -40.06
N ARG A 557 10.23 25.55 -40.47
CA ARG A 557 9.25 24.90 -39.61
C ARG A 557 9.80 23.52 -39.23
N GLU A 558 10.28 23.38 -37.99
CA GLU A 558 10.44 22.07 -37.35
C GLU A 558 9.73 22.11 -36.00
N GLY A 559 8.63 21.36 -35.89
CA GLY A 559 7.86 21.30 -34.66
C GLY A 559 6.59 20.52 -34.91
N LEU A 560 6.73 19.20 -35.11
CA LEU A 560 5.70 18.15 -34.92
C LEU A 560 6.25 16.76 -35.33
N ALA A 561 7.28 16.69 -36.18
CA ALA A 561 7.93 15.42 -36.55
C ALA A 561 8.91 14.88 -35.47
N SER A 562 9.38 15.72 -34.54
CA SER A 562 10.44 15.32 -33.58
C SER A 562 9.94 14.48 -32.40
N PHE A 563 8.63 14.33 -32.21
CA PHE A 563 8.07 13.57 -31.08
C PHE A 563 7.97 12.07 -31.40
N ASP A 564 7.51 11.74 -32.61
CA ASP A 564 7.40 10.35 -33.07
C ASP A 564 8.78 9.71 -33.31
N GLN A 565 9.79 10.52 -33.62
CA GLN A 565 11.19 10.06 -33.76
C GLN A 565 11.85 9.77 -32.39
N ARG A 566 11.52 10.51 -31.33
CA ARG A 566 12.05 10.28 -29.97
C ARG A 566 11.49 9.02 -29.32
N LEU A 567 10.23 8.66 -29.61
CA LEU A 567 9.61 7.40 -29.16
C LEU A 567 10.23 6.17 -29.87
N ARG A 568 10.61 6.31 -31.14
CA ARG A 568 11.32 5.24 -31.88
C ARG A 568 12.77 5.07 -31.40
N TYR A 569 13.46 6.16 -31.04
CA TYR A 569 14.81 6.10 -30.45
C TYR A 569 14.81 5.47 -29.04
N ALA A 570 13.87 5.81 -28.17
CA ALA A 570 13.79 5.24 -26.82
C ALA A 570 13.52 3.71 -26.83
N ARG A 571 12.78 3.22 -27.83
CA ARG A 571 12.50 1.79 -28.02
C ARG A 571 13.68 1.01 -28.65
N ALA A 572 14.52 1.69 -29.42
CA ALA A 572 15.77 1.14 -29.95
C ALA A 572 16.86 1.07 -28.87
N ASP A 573 16.98 2.12 -28.03
CA ASP A 573 17.95 2.17 -26.93
C ASP A 573 17.67 1.12 -25.84
N LEU A 574 16.40 0.78 -25.59
CA LEU A 574 16.04 -0.28 -24.65
C LEU A 574 16.44 -1.69 -25.14
N LYS A 575 16.36 -1.94 -26.45
CA LYS A 575 16.86 -3.18 -27.07
C LYS A 575 18.39 -3.21 -27.16
N GLY A 576 19.04 -2.06 -27.31
CA GLY A 576 20.50 -1.91 -27.26
C GLY A 576 21.09 -2.15 -25.86
N LEU A 577 20.37 -1.75 -24.80
CA LEU A 577 20.76 -2.01 -23.41
C LEU A 577 20.69 -3.49 -23.02
N GLN A 578 19.73 -4.25 -23.57
CA GLN A 578 19.65 -5.71 -23.37
C GLN A 578 20.74 -6.50 -24.10
N SER A 579 21.38 -5.91 -25.12
CA SER A 579 22.45 -6.52 -25.90
C SER A 579 23.84 -5.95 -25.54
N SER A 580 23.93 -5.11 -24.50
CA SER A 580 25.18 -4.45 -24.10
C SER A 580 26.13 -5.42 -23.37
N PRO A 581 27.38 -5.61 -23.86
CA PRO A 581 28.37 -6.48 -23.20
C PRO A 581 28.76 -5.99 -21.80
N VAL A 582 28.51 -4.71 -21.48
CA VAL A 582 28.74 -4.14 -20.14
C VAL A 582 27.70 -4.63 -19.13
N VAL A 583 26.44 -4.79 -19.56
CA VAL A 583 25.35 -5.33 -18.73
C VAL A 583 25.53 -6.84 -18.53
N ALA A 584 25.97 -7.57 -19.56
CA ALA A 584 26.36 -8.98 -19.44
C ALA A 584 27.55 -9.18 -18.48
N ALA A 585 28.56 -8.29 -18.53
CA ALA A 585 29.71 -8.33 -17.61
C ALA A 585 29.35 -7.94 -16.16
N ALA A 586 28.31 -7.13 -15.96
CA ALA A 586 27.78 -6.82 -14.63
C ALA A 586 26.98 -8.00 -14.06
N ALA A 587 26.14 -8.66 -14.87
CA ALA A 587 25.43 -9.88 -14.49
C ALA A 587 26.41 -11.05 -14.18
N GLY A 588 27.51 -11.16 -14.94
CA GLY A 588 28.58 -12.11 -14.68
C GLY A 588 29.26 -11.89 -13.33
N ARG A 589 29.55 -10.64 -12.95
CA ARG A 589 30.17 -10.30 -11.66
C ARG A 589 29.24 -10.51 -10.46
N VAL A 590 27.94 -10.26 -10.62
CA VAL A 590 26.94 -10.58 -9.60
C VAL A 590 26.80 -12.10 -9.43
N ARG A 591 26.84 -12.86 -10.53
CA ARG A 591 26.81 -14.32 -10.50
C ARG A 591 28.08 -14.91 -9.85
N GLU A 592 29.24 -14.35 -10.13
CA GLU A 592 30.52 -14.77 -9.53
C GLU A 592 30.56 -14.47 -8.04
N ALA A 593 30.04 -13.31 -7.60
CA ALA A 593 29.89 -12.96 -6.19
C ALA A 593 28.91 -13.88 -5.44
N LEU A 594 27.82 -14.31 -6.10
CA LEU A 594 26.87 -15.27 -5.52
C LEU A 594 27.45 -16.68 -5.44
N LEU A 595 28.31 -17.08 -6.38
CA LEU A 595 29.01 -18.37 -6.36
C LEU A 595 30.14 -18.41 -5.32
N THR A 596 30.82 -17.29 -5.07
CA THR A 596 31.83 -17.20 -4.00
C THR A 596 31.17 -17.19 -2.61
N ALA A 597 30.02 -16.53 -2.46
CA ALA A 597 29.24 -16.58 -1.22
C ALA A 597 28.72 -17.99 -0.88
N GLY A 598 28.41 -18.82 -1.89
CA GLY A 598 28.01 -20.22 -1.69
C GLY A 598 29.16 -21.19 -1.42
N ALA A 599 30.42 -20.77 -1.53
CA ALA A 599 31.60 -21.62 -1.28
C ALA A 599 32.12 -21.51 0.17
N GLU A 600 31.76 -20.46 0.91
CA GLU A 600 32.14 -20.30 2.33
C GLU A 600 31.21 -21.06 3.29
N GLU A 601 30.01 -21.43 2.85
CA GLU A 601 29.11 -22.34 3.58
C GLU A 601 29.21 -23.74 2.99
N GLY A 602 30.09 -24.58 3.55
CA GLY A 602 30.38 -25.94 3.09
C GLY A 602 29.19 -26.90 3.11
N VAL A 603 28.28 -26.77 2.14
CA VAL A 603 27.20 -27.71 1.86
C VAL A 603 27.41 -28.27 0.45
N GLY A 604 27.74 -29.56 0.37
CA GLY A 604 28.03 -30.25 -0.88
C GLY A 604 26.84 -30.26 -1.82
N LEU A 605 26.97 -29.62 -2.98
CA LEU A 605 26.03 -29.71 -4.09
C LEU A 605 26.56 -30.68 -5.15
N GLY A 606 26.04 -31.90 -5.10
CA GLY A 606 26.12 -32.84 -6.20
C GLY A 606 25.06 -32.52 -7.27
N ILE A 607 25.55 -32.28 -8.49
CA ILE A 607 24.89 -32.53 -9.78
C ILE A 607 23.64 -31.70 -10.09
N LEU A 608 23.81 -30.63 -10.87
CA LEU A 608 22.90 -30.30 -11.96
C LEU A 608 23.70 -29.90 -13.21
N ARG A 609 23.43 -30.63 -14.30
CA ARG A 609 23.96 -30.38 -15.65
C ARG A 609 23.29 -29.14 -16.29
N PRO A 610 23.95 -28.52 -17.28
CA PRO A 610 23.52 -27.26 -17.89
C PRO A 610 22.67 -27.51 -19.13
N ASP A 611 21.56 -26.77 -19.27
CA ASP A 611 20.95 -26.42 -20.55
C ASP A 611 20.07 -25.18 -20.32
N TRP A 612 20.69 -24.00 -20.30
CA TRP A 612 20.10 -22.68 -20.54
C TRP A 612 21.13 -21.79 -21.23
#